data_AF-A0A519HIU6-F1
#
_entry.id   AF-A0A519HIU6-F1
#
_cell.length_a   1.000
_cell.length_b   1.000
_cell.length_c   1.000
_cell.angle_alpha   90.00
_cell.angle_beta   90.00
_cell.angle_gamma   90.00
#
_symmetry.space_group_name_H-M   'P 1'
#
loop_
_entity.id
_entity.type
_entity.pdbx_description
1 polymer ?
#
loop_
_entity_poly.entity_id
_entity_poly.type
_entity_poly.pdbx_seq_one_letter_code
_entity_poly.pdbx_strand_id
1 'polypeptide(L)'
;SPRSIRAPHIEVWEDARLRGLMKDASGRVCGALIERGEGRTVEVMAPAVVLATGGAGGLYARTTTPAALLGEGMALAWAAGAEIVDPEFVQFHPTAIDVGLDPMPLATEALRGEGARLVDREGRFLLGEAPDADLQPRDVVARAVHAAVADGRGAFLDARAAIGHEFPEAFPAVFAACMRAGLDPRETPIPVAAAAHYHMGGIAAGPDGRTTLPGLFAVGECAATGVHGANRLASNSLLEAAAFGRRTGRAAALEHGEGGAAIAVVAAPGLSDAELQRLRATMSADVGVVRDAAGLSHALAVIDELEATAGPALPLVAARLIAAAALARRESRGGHFRRDYPTADAQARHTRVTLTPDSAVESGVLAAAG
;
A
#
# COMPACT_ATOMS: atom_id res chain seq x y z
N SER A 1 14.17 14.67 -1.91
CA SER A 1 15.31 15.58 -1.74
C SER A 1 15.00 16.88 -2.48
N PRO A 2 15.12 18.07 -1.84
CA PRO A 2 14.77 19.36 -2.46
C PRO A 2 15.67 19.77 -3.65
N ARG A 3 16.74 19.01 -3.96
CA ARG A 3 17.68 19.36 -5.04
C ARG A 3 17.19 19.03 -6.45
N SER A 4 16.30 18.06 -6.65
CA SER A 4 15.76 17.75 -8.00
C SER A 4 14.71 18.77 -8.46
N ILE A 5 14.00 19.41 -7.52
CA ILE A 5 12.92 20.39 -7.78
C ILE A 5 13.47 21.71 -8.37
N ARG A 6 14.79 21.87 -8.49
CA ARG A 6 15.44 23.10 -9.00
C ARG A 6 16.12 22.96 -10.36
N ALA A 7 15.97 21.83 -11.05
CA ALA A 7 16.53 21.68 -12.38
C ALA A 7 15.64 22.44 -13.40
N PRO A 8 16.21 23.23 -14.33
CA PRO A 8 15.42 24.07 -15.24
C PRO A 8 14.58 23.28 -16.26
N HIS A 9 14.85 21.98 -16.42
CA HIS A 9 14.11 21.08 -17.29
C HIS A 9 13.04 20.25 -16.55
N ILE A 10 12.79 20.53 -15.27
CA ILE A 10 11.78 19.85 -14.46
C ILE A 10 10.70 20.87 -14.09
N GLU A 11 9.48 20.62 -14.54
CA GLU A 11 8.28 21.33 -14.10
C GLU A 11 7.58 20.51 -13.01
N VAL A 12 7.18 21.16 -11.91
CA VAL A 12 6.51 20.52 -10.78
C VAL A 12 5.16 21.19 -10.56
N TRP A 13 4.09 20.39 -10.55
CA TRP A 13 2.75 20.82 -10.15
C TRP A 13 2.39 20.16 -8.82
N GLU A 14 2.40 20.94 -7.75
CA GLU A 14 2.01 20.45 -6.41
C GLU A 14 0.48 20.36 -6.24
N ASP A 15 -0.26 21.09 -7.08
CA ASP A 15 -1.73 21.15 -7.13
C ASP A 15 -2.33 20.20 -8.18
N ALA A 16 -1.66 19.10 -8.49
CA ALA A 16 -2.02 18.18 -9.57
C ALA A 16 -2.43 16.79 -9.07
N ARG A 17 -3.56 16.28 -9.57
CA ARG A 17 -4.04 14.93 -9.29
C ARG A 17 -4.20 14.13 -10.58
N LEU A 18 -3.60 12.95 -10.62
CA LEU A 18 -3.80 12.02 -11.73
C LEU A 18 -5.26 11.51 -11.71
N ARG A 19 -5.98 11.68 -12.82
CA ARG A 19 -7.37 11.22 -12.96
C ARG A 19 -7.54 10.12 -13.99
N GLY A 20 -6.66 10.06 -15.01
CA GLY A 20 -6.78 9.11 -16.11
C GLY A 20 -5.46 8.88 -16.84
N LEU A 21 -5.39 7.77 -17.57
CA LEU A 21 -4.33 7.49 -18.55
C LEU A 21 -4.90 7.63 -19.95
N MET A 22 -4.13 8.21 -20.86
CA MET A 22 -4.53 8.41 -22.25
C MET A 22 -3.82 7.38 -23.13
N LYS A 23 -4.59 6.70 -23.99
CA LYS A 23 -4.05 5.72 -24.95
C LYS A 23 -4.31 6.14 -26.38
N ASP A 24 -3.39 5.79 -27.27
CA ASP A 24 -3.59 5.88 -28.71
C ASP A 24 -4.33 4.64 -29.27
N ALA A 25 -4.63 4.65 -30.57
CA ALA A 25 -5.34 3.56 -31.25
C ALA A 25 -4.60 2.21 -31.24
N SER A 26 -3.29 2.19 -30.96
CA SER A 26 -2.51 0.96 -30.81
C SER A 26 -2.56 0.39 -29.39
N GLY A 27 -3.18 1.11 -28.45
CA GLY A 27 -3.23 0.75 -27.04
C GLY A 27 -2.02 1.20 -26.24
N ARG A 28 -1.10 1.97 -26.84
CA ARG A 28 0.06 2.57 -26.15
C ARG A 28 -0.41 3.75 -25.30
N VAL A 29 0.11 3.86 -24.08
CA VAL A 29 -0.07 5.05 -23.23
C VAL A 29 0.74 6.21 -23.80
N CYS A 30 0.07 7.32 -24.10
CA CYS A 30 0.63 8.50 -24.74
C CYS A 30 0.44 9.80 -23.94
N GLY A 31 -0.12 9.70 -22.73
CA GLY A 31 -0.35 10.86 -21.88
C GLY A 31 -1.15 10.52 -20.63
N ALA A 32 -1.46 11.57 -19.86
CA ALA A 32 -2.25 11.49 -18.65
C ALA A 32 -3.25 12.64 -18.55
N LEU A 33 -4.38 12.35 -17.92
CA LEU A 33 -5.40 13.33 -17.56
C LEU A 33 -5.14 13.80 -16.13
N ILE A 34 -4.86 15.10 -15.97
CA ILE A 34 -4.49 15.71 -14.70
C ILE A 34 -5.56 16.72 -14.29
N GLU A 35 -6.07 16.59 -13.07
CA GLU A 35 -6.91 17.62 -12.44
C GLU A 35 -6.03 18.61 -11.71
N ARG A 36 -6.31 19.91 -11.88
CA ARG A 36 -5.61 21.02 -11.24
C ARG A 36 -6.59 22.04 -10.67
N GLY A 37 -6.21 22.69 -9.57
CA GLY A 37 -7.01 23.74 -8.93
C GLY A 37 -8.43 23.30 -8.62
N GLU A 38 -9.43 24.16 -8.89
CA GLU A 38 -10.86 23.90 -8.68
C GLU A 38 -11.46 22.95 -9.74
N GLY A 39 -10.86 21.78 -9.95
CA GLY A 39 -11.39 20.74 -10.83
C GLY A 39 -11.12 20.95 -12.32
N ARG A 40 -10.15 21.80 -12.69
CA ARG A 40 -9.76 21.98 -14.09
C ARG A 40 -8.98 20.76 -14.58
N THR A 41 -9.51 20.12 -15.61
CA THR A 41 -8.83 19.00 -16.26
C THR A 41 -7.84 19.49 -17.33
N VAL A 42 -6.64 18.92 -17.34
CA VAL A 42 -5.54 19.21 -18.27
C VAL A 42 -5.03 17.89 -18.85
N GLU A 43 -4.96 17.82 -20.17
CA GLU A 43 -4.31 16.71 -20.88
C GLU A 43 -2.81 16.98 -20.99
N VAL A 44 -2.00 16.01 -20.55
CA VAL A 44 -0.54 16.06 -20.65
C VAL A 44 -0.07 14.93 -21.55
N MET A 45 0.33 15.28 -22.78
CA MET A 45 0.87 14.32 -23.74
C MET A 45 2.35 14.08 -23.46
N ALA A 46 2.76 12.81 -23.45
CA ALA A 46 4.14 12.42 -23.25
C ALA A 46 4.47 11.09 -23.94
N PRO A 47 5.66 10.94 -24.54
CA PRO A 47 6.09 9.67 -25.11
C PRO A 47 6.28 8.59 -24.05
N ALA A 48 6.50 8.97 -22.78
CA ALA A 48 6.56 8.06 -21.64
C ALA A 48 5.84 8.65 -20.44
N VAL A 49 5.00 7.84 -19.80
CA VAL A 49 4.34 8.16 -18.53
C VAL A 49 4.91 7.25 -17.45
N VAL A 50 5.46 7.84 -16.37
CA VAL A 50 6.03 7.09 -15.25
C VAL A 50 5.13 7.26 -14.03
N LEU A 51 4.52 6.17 -13.56
CA LEU A 51 3.81 6.13 -12.29
C LEU A 51 4.80 5.87 -11.15
N ALA A 52 4.80 6.77 -10.18
CA ALA A 52 5.55 6.69 -8.93
C ALA A 52 4.65 7.08 -7.75
N THR A 53 3.41 6.58 -7.75
CA THR A 53 2.29 7.08 -6.93
C THR A 53 2.26 6.55 -5.50
N GLY A 54 3.23 5.73 -5.11
CA GLY A 54 3.23 5.06 -3.80
C GLY A 54 2.26 3.86 -3.73
N GLY A 55 2.13 3.28 -2.54
CA GLY A 55 1.30 2.10 -2.31
C GLY A 55 -0.19 2.37 -2.10
N ALA A 56 -0.86 1.37 -1.51
CA ALA A 56 -2.28 1.40 -1.18
C ALA A 56 -2.55 1.35 0.34
N GLY A 57 -1.57 1.73 1.18
CA GLY A 57 -1.69 1.66 2.63
C GLY A 57 -2.77 2.58 3.21
N GLY A 58 -3.15 3.65 2.52
CA GLY A 58 -4.24 4.55 2.91
C GLY A 58 -5.64 3.91 2.83
N LEU A 59 -5.78 2.78 2.13
CA LEU A 59 -7.01 1.98 2.13
C LEU A 59 -7.32 1.34 3.48
N TYR A 60 -6.41 1.40 4.45
CA TYR A 60 -6.57 0.84 5.78
C TYR A 60 -6.74 1.96 6.81
N ALA A 61 -7.70 1.81 7.72
CA ALA A 61 -7.90 2.70 8.87
C ALA A 61 -6.71 2.63 9.84
N ARG A 62 -6.09 1.46 9.99
CA ARG A 62 -4.81 1.30 10.68
C ARG A 62 -3.67 1.28 9.67
N THR A 63 -3.04 2.43 9.49
CA THR A 63 -1.94 2.60 8.54
C THR A 63 -0.83 3.47 9.10
N THR A 64 0.39 3.23 8.64
CA THR A 64 1.59 4.04 8.94
C THR A 64 2.01 4.88 7.73
N THR A 65 1.37 4.69 6.59
CA THR A 65 1.62 5.47 5.37
C THR A 65 0.66 6.66 5.31
N PRO A 66 0.98 7.75 4.59
CA PRO A 66 0.03 8.84 4.40
C PRO A 66 -1.34 8.33 3.94
N ALA A 67 -2.42 8.82 4.57
CA ALA A 67 -3.78 8.36 4.30
C ALA A 67 -4.24 8.63 2.85
N ALA A 68 -3.59 9.57 2.16
CA ALA A 68 -3.83 9.86 0.75
C ALA A 68 -3.36 8.76 -0.23
N LEU A 69 -2.55 7.79 0.21
CA LEU A 69 -2.04 6.72 -0.64
C LEU A 69 -3.09 5.59 -0.80
N LEU A 70 -4.08 5.83 -1.67
CA LEU A 70 -5.24 4.96 -1.85
C LEU A 70 -5.10 3.93 -2.99
N GLY A 71 -3.90 3.74 -3.56
CA GLY A 71 -3.67 2.79 -4.65
C GLY A 71 -4.21 3.23 -6.02
N GLU A 72 -4.49 4.52 -6.21
CA GLU A 72 -5.15 5.04 -7.42
C GLU A 72 -4.34 4.84 -8.70
N GLY A 73 -3.00 4.93 -8.63
CA GLY A 73 -2.13 4.64 -9.78
C GLY A 73 -2.23 3.17 -10.22
N MET A 74 -2.35 2.24 -9.28
CA MET A 74 -2.57 0.81 -9.57
C MET A 74 -3.93 0.61 -10.24
N ALA A 75 -4.99 1.23 -9.70
CA ALA A 75 -6.33 1.16 -10.28
C ALA A 75 -6.38 1.72 -11.71
N LEU A 76 -5.75 2.87 -11.96
CA LEU A 76 -5.69 3.48 -13.29
C LEU A 76 -4.89 2.65 -14.29
N ALA A 77 -3.75 2.10 -13.88
CA ALA A 77 -2.97 1.21 -14.73
C ALA A 77 -3.78 -0.04 -15.10
N TRP A 78 -4.47 -0.66 -14.14
CA TRP A 78 -5.35 -1.80 -14.39
C TRP A 78 -6.50 -1.44 -15.34
N ALA A 79 -7.17 -0.32 -15.10
CA ALA A 79 -8.23 0.20 -15.96
C ALA A 79 -7.74 0.49 -17.40
N ALA A 80 -6.48 0.91 -17.55
CA ALA A 80 -5.85 1.07 -18.86
C ALA A 80 -5.47 -0.27 -19.53
N GLY A 81 -5.54 -1.40 -18.82
CA GLY A 81 -5.22 -2.73 -19.31
C GLY A 81 -3.85 -3.28 -18.88
N ALA A 82 -3.17 -2.63 -17.92
CA ALA A 82 -1.92 -3.14 -17.38
C ALA A 82 -2.16 -4.38 -16.50
N GLU A 83 -1.17 -5.26 -16.46
CA GLU A 83 -1.17 -6.38 -15.53
C GLU A 83 -0.84 -5.88 -14.12
N ILE A 84 -1.63 -6.33 -13.14
CA ILE A 84 -1.37 -6.16 -11.72
C ILE A 84 -0.89 -7.49 -11.15
N VAL A 85 0.19 -7.45 -10.38
CA VAL A 85 0.80 -8.65 -9.78
C VAL A 85 0.67 -8.58 -8.26
N ASP A 86 0.25 -9.70 -7.68
CA ASP A 86 0.15 -9.95 -6.25
C ASP A 86 -0.52 -8.85 -5.39
N PRO A 87 -1.66 -8.27 -5.81
CA PRO A 87 -2.26 -7.13 -5.09
C PRO A 87 -2.60 -7.47 -3.63
N GLU A 88 -2.84 -8.74 -3.30
CA GLU A 88 -3.11 -9.23 -1.94
C GLU A 88 -1.93 -9.19 -0.96
N PHE A 89 -0.69 -9.06 -1.44
CA PHE A 89 0.49 -8.97 -0.58
C PHE A 89 0.67 -7.54 -0.04
N VAL A 90 0.00 -7.27 1.06
CA VAL A 90 0.16 -6.07 1.90
C VAL A 90 0.89 -6.47 3.18
N GLN A 91 1.98 -5.78 3.51
CA GLN A 91 2.71 -5.97 4.77
C GLN A 91 2.14 -5.06 5.86
N PHE A 92 1.94 -5.67 7.02
CA PHE A 92 1.55 -4.98 8.25
C PHE A 92 2.76 -4.87 9.17
N HIS A 93 3.06 -3.67 9.64
CA HIS A 93 4.10 -3.47 10.65
C HIS A 93 3.53 -3.75 12.04
N PRO A 94 4.20 -4.53 12.90
CA PRO A 94 3.66 -4.95 14.20
C PRO A 94 3.59 -3.83 15.24
N THR A 95 4.44 -2.81 15.13
CA THR A 95 4.66 -1.80 16.18
C THR A 95 4.24 -0.38 15.74
N ALA A 96 3.08 -0.24 15.10
CA ALA A 96 2.51 1.09 14.91
C ALA A 96 1.96 1.60 16.25
N ILE A 97 2.29 2.82 16.63
CA ILE A 97 1.98 3.43 17.94
C ILE A 97 0.49 3.75 17.98
N ASP A 98 -0.24 3.05 18.86
CA ASP A 98 -1.70 3.11 18.96
C ASP A 98 -2.15 4.20 19.93
N VAL A 99 -2.16 5.44 19.44
CA VAL A 99 -2.44 6.67 20.21
C VAL A 99 -3.52 7.53 19.56
N GLY A 100 -4.38 6.94 18.72
CA GLY A 100 -5.50 7.65 18.10
C GLY A 100 -5.11 8.66 17.00
N LEU A 101 -3.92 8.51 16.41
CA LEU A 101 -3.46 9.32 15.28
C LEU A 101 -3.62 8.57 13.95
N ASP A 102 -3.93 9.32 12.90
CA ASP A 102 -4.03 8.82 11.52
C ASP A 102 -3.20 9.72 10.58
N PRO A 103 -2.12 9.21 9.96
CA PRO A 103 -1.59 7.85 10.11
C PRO A 103 -0.96 7.62 11.49
N MET A 104 -0.87 6.35 11.87
CA MET A 104 -0.24 5.92 13.11
C MET A 104 1.28 6.13 13.04
N PRO A 105 1.89 6.82 14.03
CA PRO A 105 3.35 6.91 14.11
C PRO A 105 3.97 5.52 14.25
N LEU A 106 5.18 5.34 13.71
CA LEU A 106 5.85 4.05 13.73
C LEU A 106 6.89 3.96 14.85
N ALA A 107 6.78 2.96 15.72
CA ALA A 107 7.91 2.54 16.55
C ALA A 107 8.80 1.62 15.69
N THR A 108 10.01 2.09 15.39
CA THR A 108 10.95 1.41 14.48
C THR A 108 11.26 -0.01 14.93
N GLU A 109 11.42 -0.92 13.97
CA GLU A 109 11.87 -2.30 14.21
C GLU A 109 13.21 -2.38 14.94
N ALA A 110 14.07 -1.35 14.81
CA ALA A 110 15.33 -1.28 15.53
C ALA A 110 15.15 -1.34 17.05
N LEU A 111 14.03 -0.87 17.62
CA LEU A 111 13.76 -0.99 19.05
C LEU A 111 13.73 -2.45 19.52
N ARG A 112 13.12 -3.35 18.74
CA ARG A 112 13.14 -4.79 19.03
C ARG A 112 14.55 -5.36 18.90
N GLY A 113 15.32 -4.87 17.92
CA GLY A 113 16.75 -5.22 17.74
C GLY A 113 17.63 -4.84 18.93
N GLU A 114 17.30 -3.73 19.61
CA GLU A 114 17.95 -3.30 20.86
C GLU A 114 17.39 -3.99 22.12
N GLY A 115 16.47 -4.95 21.97
CA GLY A 115 15.95 -5.76 23.06
C GLY A 115 14.62 -5.30 23.66
N ALA A 116 13.93 -4.32 23.07
CA ALA A 116 12.55 -4.00 23.46
C ALA A 116 11.63 -5.20 23.20
N ARG A 117 10.71 -5.47 24.13
CA ARG A 117 9.88 -6.68 24.14
C ARG A 117 8.39 -6.37 24.01
N LEU A 118 7.65 -7.19 23.28
CA LEU A 118 6.21 -7.12 23.13
C LEU A 118 5.52 -7.86 24.27
N VAL A 119 4.69 -7.13 25.01
CA VAL A 119 3.94 -7.60 26.16
C VAL A 119 2.45 -7.26 26.02
N ASP A 120 1.58 -7.97 26.73
CA ASP A 120 0.20 -7.55 26.95
C ASP A 120 0.07 -6.58 28.14
N ARG A 121 -1.17 -6.17 28.46
CA ARG A 121 -1.45 -5.25 29.57
C ARG A 121 -1.04 -5.79 30.94
N GLU A 122 -0.99 -7.12 31.09
CA GLU A 122 -0.56 -7.79 32.31
C GLU A 122 0.97 -8.02 32.35
N GLY A 123 1.70 -7.59 31.32
CA GLY A 123 3.15 -7.73 31.22
C GLY A 123 3.62 -9.10 30.70
N ARG A 124 2.72 -9.93 30.17
CA ARG A 124 3.08 -11.25 29.62
C ARG A 124 3.61 -11.10 28.20
N PHE A 125 4.69 -11.81 27.87
CA PHE A 125 5.28 -11.77 26.54
C PHE A 125 4.34 -12.34 25.47
N LEU A 126 4.22 -11.63 24.34
CA LEU A 126 3.33 -12.04 23.24
C LEU A 126 3.91 -13.18 22.40
N LEU A 127 5.24 -13.27 22.28
CA LEU A 127 5.95 -14.26 21.44
C LEU A 127 6.76 -15.28 22.24
N GLY A 128 6.68 -15.25 23.58
CA GLY A 128 7.43 -16.14 24.48
C GLY A 128 8.58 -15.45 25.21
N GLU A 129 9.17 -16.13 26.16
CA GLU A 129 10.13 -15.53 27.11
C GLU A 129 11.54 -15.33 26.52
N ALA A 130 11.90 -16.12 25.51
CA ALA A 130 13.24 -16.08 24.91
C ALA A 130 13.63 -14.66 24.46
N PRO A 131 14.89 -14.21 24.69
CA PRO A 131 15.31 -12.84 24.37
C PRO A 131 15.11 -12.43 22.91
N ASP A 132 15.19 -13.38 21.98
CA ASP A 132 15.06 -13.20 20.54
C ASP A 132 13.67 -13.55 19.99
N ALA A 133 12.69 -13.86 20.85
CA ALA A 133 11.33 -14.21 20.44
C ALA A 133 10.65 -13.10 19.61
N ASP A 134 11.05 -11.85 19.81
CA ASP A 134 10.53 -10.68 19.12
C ASP A 134 11.24 -10.37 17.79
N LEU A 135 12.32 -11.09 17.47
CA LEU A 135 13.11 -10.94 16.24
C LEU A 135 12.63 -11.85 15.10
N GLN A 136 11.43 -12.41 15.23
CA GLN A 136 10.76 -13.17 14.18
C GLN A 136 10.40 -12.28 12.98
N PRO A 137 10.14 -12.86 11.79
CA PRO A 137 9.65 -12.12 10.63
C PRO A 137 8.41 -11.28 10.96
N ARG A 138 8.30 -10.10 10.32
CA ARG A 138 7.26 -9.10 10.60
C ARG A 138 5.84 -9.67 10.58
N ASP A 139 5.54 -10.59 9.68
CA ASP A 139 4.22 -11.19 9.56
C ASP A 139 3.86 -12.05 10.78
N VAL A 140 4.84 -12.77 11.36
CA VAL A 140 4.66 -13.55 12.59
C VAL A 140 4.37 -12.62 13.76
N VAL A 141 5.18 -11.59 13.93
CA VAL A 141 5.04 -10.61 15.01
C VAL A 141 3.72 -9.83 14.88
N ALA A 142 3.35 -9.43 13.66
CA ALA A 142 2.11 -8.71 13.40
C ALA A 142 0.89 -9.57 13.73
N ARG A 143 0.91 -10.88 13.45
CA ARG A 143 -0.16 -11.81 13.86
C ARG A 143 -0.27 -11.93 15.38
N ALA A 144 0.84 -12.02 16.10
CA ALA A 144 0.84 -12.09 17.56
C ALA A 144 0.26 -10.81 18.20
N VAL A 145 0.68 -9.63 17.71
CA VAL A 145 0.13 -8.33 18.12
C VAL A 145 -1.36 -8.24 17.79
N HIS A 146 -1.75 -8.60 16.57
CA HIS A 146 -3.14 -8.57 16.13
C HIS A 146 -4.03 -9.46 17.03
N ALA A 147 -3.60 -10.68 17.32
CA ALA A 147 -4.32 -11.59 18.21
C ALA A 147 -4.48 -11.00 19.62
N ALA A 148 -3.41 -10.44 20.20
CA ALA A 148 -3.49 -9.83 21.54
C ALA A 148 -4.42 -8.62 21.62
N VAL A 149 -4.45 -7.80 20.59
CA VAL A 149 -5.40 -6.68 20.49
C VAL A 149 -6.83 -7.19 20.30
N ALA A 150 -7.05 -8.19 19.44
CA ALA A 150 -8.37 -8.77 19.20
C ALA A 150 -8.95 -9.47 20.44
N ASP A 151 -8.10 -10.12 21.24
CA ASP A 151 -8.47 -10.77 22.51
C ASP A 151 -8.77 -9.76 23.66
N GLY A 152 -8.59 -8.46 23.43
CA GLY A 152 -8.75 -7.41 24.45
C GLY A 152 -7.59 -7.30 25.44
N ARG A 153 -6.58 -8.17 25.35
CA ARG A 153 -5.36 -8.13 26.18
C ARG A 153 -4.49 -6.90 25.89
N GLY A 154 -4.59 -6.37 24.67
CA GLY A 154 -3.76 -5.28 24.19
C GLY A 154 -2.35 -5.74 23.85
N ALA A 155 -1.58 -4.86 23.22
CA ALA A 155 -0.19 -5.11 22.87
C ALA A 155 0.63 -3.84 23.13
N PHE A 156 1.80 -4.02 23.74
CA PHE A 156 2.68 -2.93 24.14
C PHE A 156 4.12 -3.29 23.83
N LEU A 157 4.89 -2.33 23.34
CA LEU A 157 6.33 -2.44 23.18
C LEU A 157 7.02 -1.86 24.41
N ASP A 158 7.57 -2.73 25.26
CA ASP A 158 8.32 -2.35 26.44
C ASP A 158 9.81 -2.17 26.11
N ALA A 159 10.24 -0.91 26.09
CA ALA A 159 11.62 -0.51 25.80
C ALA A 159 12.35 0.02 27.05
N ARG A 160 11.73 -0.07 28.23
CA ARG A 160 12.22 0.61 29.45
C ARG A 160 13.54 0.03 29.94
N ALA A 161 13.67 -1.30 29.92
CA ALA A 161 14.90 -1.97 30.31
C ALA A 161 15.99 -1.91 29.22
N ALA A 162 15.58 -2.00 27.95
CA ALA A 162 16.49 -2.07 26.81
C ALA A 162 17.12 -0.73 26.47
N ILE A 163 16.32 0.34 26.46
CA ILE A 163 16.74 1.70 26.05
C ILE A 163 16.77 2.65 27.24
N GLY A 164 15.73 2.59 28.09
CA GLY A 164 15.64 3.40 29.30
C GLY A 164 15.88 4.89 29.06
N HIS A 165 16.79 5.47 29.85
CA HIS A 165 17.06 6.91 29.83
C HIS A 165 17.63 7.45 28.50
N GLU A 166 18.23 6.60 27.65
CA GLU A 166 18.86 6.98 26.39
C GLU A 166 17.85 7.15 25.24
N PHE A 167 16.56 6.87 25.48
CA PHE A 167 15.52 6.90 24.45
C PHE A 167 15.43 8.22 23.67
N PRO A 168 15.48 9.42 24.32
CA PRO A 168 15.39 10.69 23.61
C PRO A 168 16.51 10.88 22.58
N GLU A 169 17.72 10.41 22.88
CA GLU A 169 18.90 10.54 22.03
C GLU A 169 18.99 9.41 20.99
N ALA A 170 18.70 8.17 21.37
CA ALA A 170 18.81 7.00 20.50
C ALA A 170 17.66 6.91 19.47
N PHE A 171 16.43 7.26 19.88
CA PHE A 171 15.23 7.17 19.05
C PHE A 171 14.38 8.45 19.09
N PRO A 172 14.95 9.62 18.73
CA PRO A 172 14.32 10.94 18.93
C PRO A 172 12.96 11.07 18.24
N ALA A 173 12.78 10.47 17.07
CA ALA A 173 11.52 10.51 16.33
C ALA A 173 10.40 9.73 17.04
N VAL A 174 10.71 8.55 17.59
CA VAL A 174 9.76 7.72 18.34
C VAL A 174 9.46 8.37 19.68
N PHE A 175 10.50 8.88 20.37
CA PHE A 175 10.34 9.62 21.62
C PHE A 175 9.39 10.80 21.44
N ALA A 176 9.63 11.64 20.44
CA ALA A 176 8.80 12.80 20.16
C ALA A 176 7.35 12.40 19.80
N ALA A 177 7.15 11.28 19.10
CA ALA A 177 5.81 10.77 18.81
C ALA A 177 5.06 10.33 20.08
N CYS A 178 5.73 9.62 20.98
CA CYS A 178 5.16 9.19 22.26
C CYS A 178 4.84 10.40 23.15
N MET A 179 5.79 11.33 23.30
CA MET A 179 5.61 12.51 24.16
C MET A 179 4.48 13.42 23.68
N ARG A 180 4.30 13.58 22.35
CA ARG A 180 3.16 14.33 21.79
C ARG A 180 1.82 13.68 22.13
N ALA A 181 1.79 12.36 22.33
CA ALA A 181 0.61 11.61 22.76
C ALA A 181 0.47 11.53 24.30
N GLY A 182 1.31 12.23 25.06
CA GLY A 182 1.28 12.19 26.53
C GLY A 182 1.84 10.91 27.13
N LEU A 183 2.65 10.16 26.38
CA LEU A 183 3.28 8.91 26.82
C LEU A 183 4.80 9.07 26.91
N ASP A 184 5.36 8.73 28.07
CA ASP A 184 6.82 8.63 28.25
C ASP A 184 7.27 7.17 28.05
N PRO A 185 7.97 6.83 26.95
CA PRO A 185 8.37 5.47 26.64
C PRO A 185 9.49 4.94 27.56
N ARG A 186 10.06 5.81 28.42
CA ARG A 186 11.05 5.44 29.44
C ARG A 186 10.40 4.89 30.70
N GLU A 187 9.17 5.31 30.97
CA GLU A 187 8.43 4.98 32.19
C GLU A 187 7.34 3.93 31.93
N THR A 188 6.73 3.99 30.73
CA THR A 188 5.57 3.15 30.38
C THR A 188 5.76 2.44 29.03
N PRO A 189 5.31 1.18 28.90
CA PRO A 189 5.30 0.48 27.61
C PRO A 189 4.46 1.23 26.56
N ILE A 190 4.94 1.25 25.31
CA ILE A 190 4.30 1.98 24.21
C ILE A 190 3.13 1.14 23.69
N PRO A 191 1.86 1.63 23.70
CA PRO A 191 0.75 0.90 23.09
C PRO A 191 0.98 0.76 21.59
N VAL A 192 0.82 -0.46 21.08
CA VAL A 192 1.03 -0.77 19.66
C VAL A 192 -0.08 -1.61 19.07
N ALA A 193 -0.29 -1.46 17.77
CA ALA A 193 -1.11 -2.35 16.97
C ALA A 193 -0.44 -2.65 15.62
N ALA A 194 -0.88 -3.74 14.99
CA ALA A 194 -0.50 -4.04 13.62
C ALA A 194 -1.23 -3.07 12.65
N ALA A 195 -0.48 -2.46 11.73
CA ALA A 195 -0.99 -1.48 10.78
C ALA A 195 -0.39 -1.68 9.39
N ALA A 196 -1.14 -1.37 8.33
CA ALA A 196 -0.65 -1.42 6.97
C ALA A 196 0.57 -0.49 6.81
N HIS A 197 1.60 -0.98 6.11
CA HIS A 197 2.88 -0.29 6.05
C HIS A 197 3.55 -0.31 4.68
N TYR A 198 3.37 -1.39 3.92
CA TYR A 198 3.95 -1.49 2.59
C TYR A 198 3.08 -2.37 1.68
N HIS A 199 2.89 -1.96 0.44
CA HIS A 199 2.25 -2.78 -0.59
C HIS A 199 3.32 -3.43 -1.47
N MET A 200 3.45 -4.76 -1.42
CA MET A 200 4.42 -5.50 -2.25
C MET A 200 3.89 -5.75 -3.66
N GLY A 201 2.58 -5.95 -3.77
CA GLY A 201 1.89 -6.02 -5.05
C GLY A 201 1.80 -4.66 -5.73
N GLY A 202 1.26 -4.64 -6.94
CA GLY A 202 1.12 -3.43 -7.72
C GLY A 202 1.20 -3.68 -9.22
N ILE A 203 1.54 -2.63 -9.97
CA ILE A 203 1.64 -2.65 -11.42
C ILE A 203 2.83 -3.53 -11.82
N ALA A 204 2.61 -4.57 -12.61
CA ALA A 204 3.67 -5.44 -13.10
C ALA A 204 4.73 -4.59 -13.83
N ALA A 205 5.96 -4.60 -13.33
CA ALA A 205 7.04 -3.81 -13.90
C ALA A 205 8.37 -4.55 -13.87
N GLY A 206 9.15 -4.42 -14.94
CA GLY A 206 10.53 -4.90 -14.94
C GLY A 206 11.47 -4.01 -14.10
N PRO A 207 12.74 -4.41 -13.91
CA PRO A 207 13.73 -3.58 -13.19
C PRO A 207 14.05 -2.22 -13.84
N ASP A 208 13.67 -2.04 -15.11
CA ASP A 208 13.74 -0.77 -15.85
C ASP A 208 12.39 -0.02 -15.86
N GLY A 209 11.44 -0.44 -15.03
CA GLY A 209 10.13 0.18 -14.84
C GLY A 209 9.10 -0.10 -15.93
N ARG A 210 9.47 -0.80 -17.01
CA ARG A 210 8.55 -1.13 -18.12
C ARG A 210 7.37 -1.99 -17.64
N THR A 211 6.15 -1.54 -17.90
CA THR A 211 4.92 -2.30 -17.64
C THR A 211 4.53 -3.17 -18.84
N THR A 212 3.43 -3.91 -18.72
CA THR A 212 2.84 -4.63 -19.86
C THR A 212 2.19 -3.71 -20.89
N LEU A 213 1.94 -2.43 -20.56
CA LEU A 213 1.44 -1.42 -21.49
C LEU A 213 2.58 -0.60 -22.09
N PRO A 214 2.75 -0.59 -23.43
CA PRO A 214 3.72 0.29 -24.07
C PRO A 214 3.51 1.76 -23.65
N GLY A 215 4.60 2.49 -23.39
CA GLY A 215 4.56 3.90 -23.01
C GLY A 215 4.27 4.16 -21.53
N LEU A 216 3.83 3.14 -20.78
CA LEU A 216 3.63 3.21 -19.33
C LEU A 216 4.77 2.53 -18.58
N PHE A 217 5.30 3.25 -17.60
CA PHE A 217 6.30 2.78 -16.66
C PHE A 217 5.74 2.88 -15.23
N ALA A 218 6.20 2.01 -14.34
CA ALA A 218 5.89 2.08 -12.92
C ALA A 218 7.16 1.85 -12.09
N VAL A 219 7.33 2.61 -11.01
CA VAL A 219 8.50 2.50 -10.13
C VAL A 219 8.19 2.87 -8.68
N GLY A 220 8.92 2.27 -7.75
CA GLY A 220 8.66 2.42 -6.32
C GLY A 220 7.49 1.54 -5.90
N GLU A 221 6.83 1.91 -4.80
CA GLU A 221 5.83 1.05 -4.15
C GLU A 221 4.56 0.79 -4.99
N CYS A 222 4.26 1.59 -6.01
CA CYS A 222 3.15 1.28 -6.92
C CYS A 222 3.47 0.14 -7.90
N ALA A 223 4.73 -0.31 -7.98
CA ALA A 223 5.20 -1.30 -8.93
C ALA A 223 5.48 -2.64 -8.25
N ALA A 224 5.01 -3.73 -8.87
CA ALA A 224 5.38 -5.09 -8.53
C ALA A 224 6.55 -5.53 -9.40
N THR A 225 7.77 -5.41 -8.86
CA THR A 225 9.03 -5.71 -9.56
C THR A 225 9.56 -7.12 -9.31
N GLY A 226 8.94 -7.83 -8.37
CA GLY A 226 9.34 -9.16 -7.91
C GLY A 226 10.38 -9.17 -6.77
N VAL A 227 11.03 -8.04 -6.45
CA VAL A 227 12.10 -7.98 -5.42
C VAL A 227 11.60 -8.34 -4.01
N HIS A 228 10.35 -8.03 -3.70
CA HIS A 228 9.78 -8.23 -2.36
C HIS A 228 9.06 -9.56 -2.18
N GLY A 229 8.69 -10.23 -3.27
CA GLY A 229 7.83 -11.42 -3.25
C GLY A 229 6.62 -11.23 -2.32
N ALA A 230 6.37 -12.22 -1.47
CA ALA A 230 5.25 -12.19 -0.53
C ALA A 230 5.53 -11.43 0.78
N ASN A 231 6.77 -11.00 1.04
CA ASN A 231 7.11 -10.28 2.28
C ASN A 231 8.39 -9.44 2.11
N ARG A 232 8.23 -8.12 2.11
CA ARG A 232 9.34 -7.18 1.96
C ARG A 232 10.28 -7.22 3.17
N LEU A 233 11.60 -7.32 2.92
CA LEU A 233 12.62 -7.17 3.96
C LEU A 233 12.78 -5.71 4.38
N ALA A 234 13.00 -5.46 5.67
CA ALA A 234 13.24 -4.13 6.22
C ALA A 234 14.33 -3.37 5.43
N SER A 235 14.19 -2.05 5.33
CA SER A 235 15.11 -1.14 4.63
C SER A 235 15.24 -1.28 3.10
N ASN A 236 14.64 -2.29 2.46
CA ASN A 236 14.76 -2.46 0.99
C ASN A 236 13.90 -1.53 0.12
N SER A 237 12.79 -0.95 0.62
CA SER A 237 11.86 -0.18 -0.22
C SER A 237 12.46 1.13 -0.77
N LEU A 238 13.16 1.91 0.06
CA LEU A 238 13.81 3.15 -0.41
C LEU A 238 14.99 2.84 -1.34
N LEU A 239 15.70 1.74 -1.09
CA LEU A 239 16.79 1.29 -1.95
C LEU A 239 16.26 0.89 -3.34
N GLU A 240 15.16 0.14 -3.40
CA GLU A 240 14.49 -0.20 -4.64
C GLU A 240 14.05 1.07 -5.39
N ALA A 241 13.33 1.98 -4.73
CA ALA A 241 12.87 3.22 -5.34
C ALA A 241 14.02 4.03 -5.94
N ALA A 242 15.15 4.15 -5.24
CA ALA A 242 16.33 4.86 -5.74
C ALA A 242 17.02 4.11 -6.90
N ALA A 243 17.23 2.80 -6.76
CA ALA A 243 17.94 1.99 -7.74
C ALA A 243 17.15 1.86 -9.06
N PHE A 244 15.87 1.52 -8.96
CA PHE A 244 14.99 1.33 -10.11
C PHE A 244 14.48 2.66 -10.65
N GLY A 245 14.34 3.70 -9.85
CA GLY A 245 14.03 5.05 -10.33
C GLY A 245 15.05 5.56 -11.33
N ARG A 246 16.34 5.36 -11.03
CA ARG A 246 17.43 5.73 -11.96
C ARG A 246 17.39 4.91 -13.26
N ARG A 247 17.06 3.62 -13.20
CA ARG A 247 16.95 2.76 -14.38
C ARG A 247 15.74 3.11 -15.24
N THR A 248 14.61 3.31 -14.58
CA THR A 248 13.34 3.74 -15.19
C THR A 248 13.50 5.05 -15.91
N GLY A 249 14.11 6.06 -15.29
CA GLY A 249 14.36 7.35 -15.95
C GLY A 249 15.21 7.23 -17.22
N ARG A 250 16.23 6.36 -17.21
CA ARG A 250 17.05 6.09 -18.40
C ARG A 250 16.26 5.38 -19.50
N ALA A 251 15.43 4.40 -19.14
CA ALA A 251 14.62 3.66 -20.10
C ALA A 251 13.50 4.54 -20.70
N ALA A 252 12.82 5.33 -19.87
CA ALA A 252 11.79 6.27 -20.29
C ALA A 252 12.34 7.37 -21.21
N ALA A 253 13.58 7.83 -20.99
CA ALA A 253 14.23 8.82 -21.86
C ALA A 253 14.53 8.31 -23.28
N LEU A 254 14.51 6.98 -23.50
CA LEU A 254 14.68 6.35 -24.81
C LEU A 254 13.36 6.11 -25.53
N GLU A 255 12.21 6.42 -24.90
CA GLU A 255 10.93 6.29 -25.56
C GLU A 255 10.72 7.40 -26.58
N HIS A 256 10.27 6.99 -27.75
CA HIS A 256 9.94 7.87 -28.86
C HIS A 256 8.55 7.49 -29.38
N GLY A 257 7.81 8.47 -29.87
CA GLY A 257 6.47 8.29 -30.40
C GLY A 257 5.69 9.59 -30.33
N GLU A 258 5.01 9.94 -31.42
CA GLU A 258 4.08 11.06 -31.44
C GLU A 258 2.76 10.61 -30.79
N GLY A 259 2.25 11.38 -29.85
CA GLY A 259 0.98 11.08 -29.18
C GLY A 259 -0.16 11.05 -30.21
N GLY A 260 -0.80 9.89 -30.37
CA GLY A 260 -2.00 9.75 -31.18
C GLY A 260 -3.24 10.35 -30.51
N ALA A 261 -4.34 10.43 -31.26
CA ALA A 261 -5.63 10.85 -30.73
C ALA A 261 -5.99 10.03 -29.48
N ALA A 262 -6.21 10.74 -28.38
CA ALA A 262 -6.34 10.14 -27.07
C ALA A 262 -7.76 9.63 -26.82
N ILE A 263 -7.86 8.36 -26.44
CA ILE A 263 -9.05 7.85 -25.76
C ILE A 263 -8.79 8.02 -24.27
N ALA A 264 -9.49 8.96 -23.62
CA ALA A 264 -9.38 9.17 -22.19
C ALA A 264 -9.95 7.95 -21.45
N VAL A 265 -9.10 7.25 -20.69
CA VAL A 265 -9.56 6.21 -19.78
C VAL A 265 -9.81 6.86 -18.42
N VAL A 266 -11.11 6.94 -18.11
CA VAL A 266 -11.75 7.20 -16.81
C VAL A 266 -11.50 8.57 -16.18
N ALA A 267 -12.58 9.36 -16.01
CA ALA A 267 -12.68 10.32 -14.91
C ALA A 267 -13.45 9.62 -13.79
N ALA A 268 -12.74 9.07 -12.81
CA ALA A 268 -13.39 8.31 -11.75
C ALA A 268 -14.04 9.27 -10.73
N PRO A 269 -15.27 8.97 -10.27
CA PRO A 269 -15.87 9.70 -9.16
C PRO A 269 -15.00 9.58 -7.90
N GLY A 270 -15.11 10.58 -7.03
CA GLY A 270 -14.51 10.53 -5.69
C GLY A 270 -15.43 9.83 -4.70
N LEU A 271 -14.86 9.32 -3.61
CA LEU A 271 -15.64 8.92 -2.44
C LEU A 271 -15.87 10.13 -1.54
N SER A 272 -17.04 10.21 -0.91
CA SER A 272 -17.21 11.09 0.25
C SER A 272 -16.37 10.61 1.43
N ASP A 273 -16.12 11.49 2.41
CA ASP A 273 -15.37 11.13 3.61
C ASP A 273 -15.99 9.94 4.36
N ALA A 274 -17.33 9.89 4.44
CA ALA A 274 -18.04 8.79 5.10
C ALA A 274 -17.85 7.45 4.38
N GLU A 275 -17.92 7.46 3.04
CA GLU A 275 -17.69 6.26 2.21
C GLU A 275 -16.23 5.79 2.31
N LEU A 276 -15.28 6.72 2.27
CA LEU A 276 -13.86 6.40 2.43
C LEU A 276 -13.57 5.80 3.80
N GLN A 277 -14.13 6.35 4.88
CA GLN A 277 -13.96 5.79 6.23
C GLN A 277 -14.61 4.41 6.36
N ARG A 278 -15.78 4.20 5.74
CA ARG A 278 -16.42 2.87 5.68
C ARG A 278 -15.53 1.86 4.97
N LEU A 279 -14.95 2.23 3.82
CA LEU A 279 -14.00 1.38 3.08
C LEU A 279 -12.78 1.05 3.95
N ARG A 280 -12.18 2.07 4.58
CA ARG A 280 -10.96 1.90 5.40
C ARG A 280 -11.16 1.02 6.62
N ALA A 281 -12.30 1.15 7.28
CA ALA A 281 -12.69 0.28 8.39
C ALA A 281 -12.84 -1.17 7.92
N THR A 282 -13.54 -1.38 6.81
CA THR A 282 -13.77 -2.71 6.22
C THR A 282 -12.46 -3.38 5.81
N MET A 283 -11.58 -2.68 5.08
CA MET A 283 -10.27 -3.19 4.69
C MET A 283 -9.42 -3.60 5.89
N SER A 284 -9.47 -2.86 6.99
CA SER A 284 -8.72 -3.17 8.22
C SER A 284 -9.26 -4.40 8.96
N ALA A 285 -10.59 -4.57 8.96
CA ALA A 285 -11.25 -5.68 9.61
C ALA A 285 -11.10 -6.98 8.82
N ASP A 286 -11.33 -6.93 7.52
CA ASP A 286 -11.58 -8.11 6.69
C ASP A 286 -10.45 -8.47 5.72
N VAL A 287 -9.64 -7.47 5.34
CA VAL A 287 -8.52 -7.60 4.39
C VAL A 287 -7.18 -7.29 5.08
N GLY A 288 -7.18 -7.42 6.42
CA GLY A 288 -6.08 -7.08 7.31
C GLY A 288 -5.03 -8.18 7.48
N VAL A 289 -4.50 -8.28 8.71
CA VAL A 289 -3.42 -9.20 9.11
C VAL A 289 -3.85 -10.66 9.01
N VAL A 290 -5.06 -10.97 9.46
CA VAL A 290 -5.66 -12.31 9.41
C VAL A 290 -6.92 -12.23 8.56
N ARG A 291 -7.05 -13.15 7.62
CA ARG A 291 -8.13 -13.17 6.64
C ARG A 291 -8.81 -14.53 6.64
N ASP A 292 -10.08 -14.56 6.27
CA ASP A 292 -10.81 -15.78 5.91
C ASP A 292 -11.80 -15.50 4.78
N ALA A 293 -12.38 -16.57 4.21
CA ALA A 293 -13.35 -16.43 3.14
C ALA A 293 -14.56 -15.55 3.51
N ALA A 294 -15.00 -15.57 4.77
CA ALA A 294 -16.17 -14.82 5.21
C ALA A 294 -15.89 -13.31 5.23
N GLY A 295 -14.80 -12.89 5.89
CA GLY A 295 -14.38 -11.49 5.91
C GLY A 295 -14.10 -10.96 4.50
N LEU A 296 -13.34 -11.70 3.69
CA LEU A 296 -13.02 -11.28 2.33
C LEU A 296 -14.26 -11.14 1.43
N SER A 297 -15.24 -12.03 1.58
CA SER A 297 -16.52 -11.90 0.86
C SER A 297 -17.35 -10.73 1.35
N HIS A 298 -17.36 -10.47 2.67
CA HIS A 298 -17.99 -9.28 3.24
C HIS A 298 -17.35 -7.99 2.72
N ALA A 299 -16.03 -7.92 2.65
CA ALA A 299 -15.32 -6.76 2.10
C ALA A 299 -15.71 -6.48 0.64
N LEU A 300 -15.78 -7.52 -0.20
CA LEU A 300 -16.21 -7.38 -1.59
C LEU A 300 -17.65 -6.88 -1.69
N ALA A 301 -18.57 -7.39 -0.86
CA ALA A 301 -19.95 -6.91 -0.83
C ALA A 301 -20.05 -5.43 -0.41
N VAL A 302 -19.26 -4.99 0.57
CA VAL A 302 -19.21 -3.56 0.96
C VAL A 302 -18.67 -2.71 -0.18
N ILE A 303 -17.67 -3.19 -0.93
CA ILE A 303 -17.15 -2.48 -2.11
C ILE A 303 -18.23 -2.39 -3.19
N ASP A 304 -19.00 -3.45 -3.45
CA ASP A 304 -20.14 -3.43 -4.38
C ASP A 304 -21.20 -2.40 -3.98
N GLU A 305 -21.54 -2.33 -2.69
CA GLU A 305 -22.50 -1.35 -2.18
C GLU A 305 -22.01 0.10 -2.34
N LEU A 306 -20.74 0.36 -2.02
CA LEU A 306 -20.12 1.68 -2.20
C LEU A 306 -20.02 2.07 -3.67
N GLU A 307 -19.73 1.11 -4.54
CA GLU A 307 -19.65 1.32 -5.98
C GLU A 307 -21.05 1.61 -6.57
N ALA A 308 -22.11 1.00 -6.04
CA ALA A 308 -23.48 1.30 -6.45
C ALA A 308 -23.92 2.73 -6.08
N THR A 309 -23.34 3.34 -5.04
CA THR A 309 -23.67 4.72 -4.62
C THR A 309 -22.75 5.77 -5.24
N ALA A 310 -21.44 5.53 -5.20
CA ALA A 310 -20.42 6.50 -5.62
C ALA A 310 -19.95 6.30 -7.06
N GLY A 311 -20.29 5.17 -7.70
CA GLY A 311 -19.68 4.73 -8.95
C GLY A 311 -18.28 4.11 -8.75
N PRO A 312 -17.57 3.77 -9.84
CA PRO A 312 -16.30 3.05 -9.79
C PRO A 312 -15.13 3.97 -9.40
N ALA A 313 -15.13 4.44 -8.16
CA ALA A 313 -14.05 5.26 -7.62
C ALA A 313 -12.73 4.48 -7.57
N LEU A 314 -11.59 5.11 -7.91
CA LEU A 314 -10.28 4.45 -7.96
C LEU A 314 -9.89 3.72 -6.66
N PRO A 315 -10.17 4.26 -5.45
CA PRO A 315 -9.92 3.54 -4.21
C PRO A 315 -10.73 2.24 -4.08
N LEU A 316 -11.97 2.19 -4.62
CA LEU A 316 -12.79 0.97 -4.63
C LEU A 316 -12.21 -0.08 -5.57
N VAL A 317 -11.77 0.34 -6.77
CA VAL A 317 -11.08 -0.55 -7.72
C VAL A 317 -9.81 -1.13 -7.09
N ALA A 318 -8.98 -0.29 -6.46
CA ALA A 318 -7.78 -0.75 -5.79
C ALA A 318 -8.09 -1.73 -4.64
N ALA A 319 -9.09 -1.42 -3.81
CA ALA A 319 -9.54 -2.31 -2.73
C ALA A 319 -10.07 -3.65 -3.27
N ARG A 320 -10.83 -3.63 -4.36
CA ARG A 320 -11.36 -4.83 -5.02
C ARG A 320 -10.25 -5.72 -5.54
N LEU A 321 -9.24 -5.15 -6.21
CA LEU A 321 -8.07 -5.90 -6.70
C LEU A 321 -7.38 -6.65 -5.55
N ILE A 322 -7.21 -5.99 -4.40
CA ILE A 322 -6.58 -6.60 -3.21
C ILE A 322 -7.48 -7.68 -2.61
N ALA A 323 -8.76 -7.39 -2.38
CA ALA A 323 -9.70 -8.30 -1.70
C ALA A 323 -10.02 -9.54 -2.54
N ALA A 324 -10.28 -9.37 -3.84
CA ALA A 324 -10.59 -10.47 -4.75
C ALA A 324 -9.39 -11.42 -4.91
N ALA A 325 -8.19 -10.88 -5.07
CA ALA A 325 -6.98 -11.69 -5.14
C ALA A 325 -6.68 -12.41 -3.83
N ALA A 326 -6.95 -11.77 -2.68
CA ALA A 326 -6.83 -12.39 -1.38
C ALA A 326 -7.85 -13.54 -1.19
N LEU A 327 -9.06 -13.40 -1.72
CA LEU A 327 -10.09 -14.44 -1.67
C LEU A 327 -9.73 -15.64 -2.54
N ALA A 328 -9.24 -15.36 -3.76
CA ALA A 328 -8.84 -16.38 -4.73
C ALA A 328 -7.63 -17.20 -4.27
N ARG A 329 -6.67 -16.59 -3.57
CA ARG A 329 -5.52 -17.32 -3.01
C ARG A 329 -5.94 -18.14 -1.79
N ARG A 330 -5.82 -19.46 -1.90
CA ARG A 330 -6.18 -20.47 -0.88
C ARG A 330 -4.95 -21.08 -0.20
N GLU A 331 -4.02 -20.23 0.22
CA GLU A 331 -2.82 -20.58 0.98
C GLU A 331 -2.46 -19.44 1.93
N SER A 332 -1.46 -19.65 2.81
CA SER A 332 -0.85 -18.59 3.61
C SER A 332 0.63 -18.45 3.30
N ARG A 333 1.06 -17.25 2.91
CA ARG A 333 2.42 -16.95 2.51
C ARG A 333 2.76 -15.48 2.78
N GLY A 334 3.82 -15.25 3.56
CA GLY A 334 4.33 -13.90 3.84
C GLY A 334 3.25 -12.98 4.44
N GLY A 335 3.04 -11.81 3.84
CA GLY A 335 2.03 -10.83 4.24
C GLY A 335 0.58 -11.23 3.96
N HIS A 336 0.34 -12.39 3.33
CA HIS A 336 -0.99 -12.95 3.12
C HIS A 336 -1.20 -14.16 4.05
N PHE A 337 -2.09 -14.02 5.04
CA PHE A 337 -2.43 -15.11 5.96
C PHE A 337 -3.93 -15.38 5.95
N ARG A 338 -4.31 -16.59 5.55
CA ARG A 338 -5.66 -17.14 5.52
C ARG A 338 -5.82 -18.14 6.64
N ARG A 339 -6.61 -17.85 7.68
CA ARG A 339 -6.82 -18.79 8.80
C ARG A 339 -7.50 -20.10 8.36
N ASP A 340 -8.30 -20.03 7.31
CA ASP A 340 -8.96 -21.16 6.64
C ASP A 340 -8.05 -21.91 5.66
N TYR A 341 -6.87 -21.37 5.35
CA TYR A 341 -5.80 -22.00 4.56
C TYR A 341 -4.41 -21.68 5.17
N PRO A 342 -4.10 -22.21 6.38
CA PRO A 342 -2.99 -21.72 7.19
C PRO A 342 -1.59 -22.11 6.67
N THR A 343 -1.52 -23.00 5.69
CA THR A 343 -0.26 -23.50 5.11
C THR A 343 0.02 -22.87 3.76
N ALA A 344 1.30 -22.71 3.45
CA ALA A 344 1.75 -22.36 2.11
C ALA A 344 1.61 -23.56 1.17
N ASP A 345 1.24 -23.31 -0.09
CA ASP A 345 1.31 -24.33 -1.13
C ASP A 345 2.77 -24.71 -1.42
N ALA A 346 2.98 -25.94 -1.90
CA ALA A 346 4.31 -26.44 -2.24
C ALA A 346 5.01 -25.61 -3.33
N GLN A 347 4.24 -25.00 -4.23
CA GLN A 347 4.75 -24.15 -5.30
C GLN A 347 4.27 -22.72 -5.13
N ALA A 348 5.21 -21.79 -5.00
CA ALA A 348 4.89 -20.36 -5.00
C ALA A 348 4.43 -19.91 -6.39
N ARG A 349 3.33 -19.16 -6.44
CA ARG A 349 2.76 -18.61 -7.68
C ARG A 349 2.42 -17.15 -7.48
N HIS A 350 2.75 -16.34 -8.48
CA HIS A 350 2.28 -14.96 -8.57
C HIS A 350 0.81 -14.95 -8.97
N THR A 351 0.02 -14.14 -8.29
CA THR A 351 -1.31 -13.74 -8.76
C THR A 351 -1.12 -12.69 -9.84
N ARG A 352 -1.80 -12.87 -10.96
CA ARG A 352 -1.82 -11.91 -12.08
C ARG A 352 -3.26 -11.53 -12.36
N VAL A 353 -3.54 -10.25 -12.35
CA VAL A 353 -4.86 -9.69 -12.63
C VAL A 353 -4.74 -8.77 -13.83
N THR A 354 -5.50 -9.08 -14.87
CA THR A 354 -5.64 -8.26 -16.07
C THR A 354 -7.11 -7.91 -16.27
N LEU A 355 -7.37 -6.79 -16.95
CA LEU A 355 -8.71 -6.45 -17.37
C LEU A 355 -9.14 -7.42 -18.49
N THR A 356 -10.18 -8.20 -18.24
CA THR A 356 -10.87 -9.02 -19.24
C THR A 356 -12.18 -8.34 -19.62
N PRO A 357 -12.80 -8.68 -20.76
CA PRO A 357 -14.12 -8.13 -21.12
C PRO A 357 -15.16 -8.33 -20.00
N ASP A 358 -15.13 -9.47 -19.32
CA ASP A 358 -16.03 -9.77 -18.19
C ASP A 358 -15.71 -8.91 -16.96
N SER A 359 -14.43 -8.70 -16.61
CA SER A 359 -14.06 -7.88 -15.46
C SER A 359 -14.22 -6.38 -15.70
N ALA A 360 -14.25 -5.93 -16.95
CA ALA A 360 -14.57 -4.55 -17.30
C ALA A 360 -16.06 -4.21 -17.08
N VAL A 361 -16.95 -5.21 -17.29
CA VAL A 361 -18.39 -5.09 -17.02
C VAL A 361 -18.65 -5.14 -15.50
N GLU A 362 -17.96 -6.04 -14.78
CA GLU A 362 -18.09 -6.15 -13.31
C GLU A 362 -17.52 -4.94 -12.54
N SER A 363 -16.56 -4.20 -13.11
CA SER A 363 -15.91 -3.05 -12.45
C SER A 363 -16.44 -1.68 -12.88
N GLY A 364 -17.40 -1.63 -13.82
CA GLY A 364 -17.96 -0.37 -14.33
C GLY A 364 -16.94 0.58 -15.00
N VAL A 365 -15.71 0.13 -15.25
CA VAL A 365 -14.56 0.97 -15.64
C VAL A 365 -14.63 1.49 -17.09
N LEU A 366 -15.44 0.88 -17.96
CA LEU A 366 -15.62 1.34 -19.34
C LEU A 366 -16.94 2.11 -19.52
N ALA A 367 -16.89 3.43 -19.42
CA ALA A 367 -17.83 4.27 -20.14
C ALA A 367 -17.31 4.45 -21.57
N ALA A 368 -18.03 3.90 -22.57
CA ALA A 368 -17.76 4.25 -23.96
C ALA A 368 -18.01 5.76 -24.13
N ALA A 369 -16.98 6.52 -24.50
CA ALA A 369 -17.17 7.86 -25.01
C ALA A 369 -17.97 7.75 -26.32
N GLY A 370 -19.24 8.14 -26.26
CA GLY A 370 -20.08 8.34 -27.44
C GLY A 370 -19.86 9.72 -28.04
#